data_AF-A0A3P9C389-F1
#
_entry.id   AF-A0A3P9C389-F1
#
_cell.length_a   1.000
_cell.length_b   1.000
_cell.length_c   1.000
_cell.angle_alpha   90.00
_cell.angle_beta   90.00
_cell.angle_gamma   90.00
#
_symmetry.space_group_name_H-M   'P 1'
#
loop_
_entity.id
_entity.type
_entity.pdbx_description
1 polymer ?
#
loop_
_entity_poly.entity_id
_entity_poly.type
_entity_poly.pdbx_seq_one_letter_code
_entity_poly.pdbx_strand_id
1 'polypeptide(L)'
;VWYRYLYNTIETLDYRFGLFLNASTRIDKSQNEEIDAIRITVMQHRVALDIILAEKGGLCVLFNMTCCTYIPDNIHSLNMTNIATVQMQKL
;
A
#
# COMPACT_ATOMS: atom_id res chain seq x y z
N VAL A 1 -36.58 -13.60 31.07
CA VAL A 1 -36.43 -12.17 30.69
C VAL A 1 -34.97 -11.84 30.36
N TRP A 2 -34.02 -12.03 31.28
CA TRP A 2 -32.59 -11.76 31.05
C TRP A 2 -31.95 -12.51 29.87
N TYR A 3 -32.17 -13.83 29.75
CA TYR A 3 -31.66 -14.60 28.59
C TYR A 3 -32.19 -14.08 27.25
N ARG A 4 -33.45 -13.65 27.19
CA ARG A 4 -34.06 -13.08 25.98
C ARG A 4 -33.44 -11.71 25.64
N TYR A 5 -33.16 -10.90 26.65
CA TYR A 5 -32.47 -9.62 26.46
C TYR A 5 -31.04 -9.84 25.93
N LEU A 6 -30.27 -10.72 26.57
CA LEU A 6 -28.91 -11.06 26.17
C LEU A 6 -28.84 -11.64 24.76
N TYR A 7 -29.77 -12.54 24.40
CA TYR A 7 -29.89 -13.08 23.05
C TYR A 7 -30.12 -11.98 22.00
N ASN A 8 -31.09 -11.10 22.23
CA ASN A 8 -31.39 -10.00 21.32
C ASN A 8 -30.18 -9.07 21.18
N THR A 9 -29.48 -8.76 22.27
CA THR A 9 -28.26 -7.93 22.22
C THR A 9 -27.17 -8.57 21.35
N ILE A 10 -26.92 -9.88 21.52
CA ILE A 10 -25.93 -10.60 20.70
C ILE A 10 -26.30 -10.56 19.22
N GLU A 11 -27.57 -10.81 18.88
CA GLU A 11 -28.05 -10.77 17.49
C GLU A 11 -27.86 -9.37 16.87
N THR A 12 -28.20 -8.31 17.62
CA THR A 12 -28.01 -6.94 17.11
C THR A 12 -26.54 -6.56 16.93
N LEU A 13 -25.65 -7.06 17.79
CA LEU A 13 -24.21 -6.82 17.67
C LEU A 13 -23.64 -7.57 16.47
N ASP A 14 -24.03 -8.83 16.27
CA ASP A 14 -23.62 -9.64 15.13
C ASP A 14 -24.02 -8.97 13.80
N TYR A 15 -25.27 -8.50 13.70
CA TYR A 15 -25.75 -7.77 12.53
C TYR A 15 -24.94 -6.48 12.26
N ARG A 16 -24.71 -5.67 13.30
CA ARG A 16 -23.93 -4.43 13.17
C ARG A 16 -22.48 -4.70 12.79
N PHE A 17 -21.89 -5.75 13.37
CA PHE A 17 -20.52 -6.13 13.07
C PHE A 17 -20.38 -6.66 11.64
N GLY A 18 -21.34 -7.46 11.16
CA GLY A 18 -21.39 -7.90 9.76
C GLY A 18 -21.51 -6.73 8.78
N LEU A 19 -22.36 -5.73 9.08
CA LEU A 19 -22.44 -4.51 8.29
C LEU A 19 -21.14 -3.71 8.28
N PHE A 20 -20.50 -3.58 9.44
CA PHE A 20 -19.21 -2.91 9.57
C PHE A 20 -18.14 -3.58 8.72
N LEU A 21 -17.98 -4.91 8.82
CA LEU A 21 -16.98 -5.66 8.04
C LEU A 21 -17.22 -5.56 6.53
N ASN A 22 -18.47 -5.60 6.08
CA ASN A 22 -18.81 -5.41 4.67
C ASN A 22 -18.44 -4.01 4.18
N ALA A 23 -18.65 -2.97 5.00
CA ALA A 23 -18.21 -1.61 4.68
C ALA A 23 -16.68 -1.49 4.68
N SER A 24 -15.99 -2.05 5.69
CA SER A 24 -14.53 -2.07 5.77
C SER A 24 -13.90 -2.74 4.55
N THR A 25 -14.43 -3.87 4.12
CA THR A 25 -13.93 -4.60 2.93
C THR A 25 -14.02 -3.75 1.65
N ARG A 26 -15.03 -2.88 1.54
CA ARG A 26 -15.17 -1.96 0.39
C ARG A 26 -14.14 -0.84 0.45
N ILE A 27 -13.92 -0.30 1.65
CA ILE A 27 -12.92 0.74 1.88
C ILE A 27 -11.52 0.19 1.57
N ASP A 28 -11.20 -1.02 2.03
CA ASP A 28 -9.91 -1.66 1.76
C ASP A 28 -9.64 -1.80 0.25
N LYS A 29 -10.65 -2.23 -0.52
CA LYS A 29 -10.53 -2.31 -1.99
C LYS A 29 -10.29 -0.95 -2.63
N SER A 30 -11.04 0.07 -2.23
CA SER A 30 -10.87 1.43 -2.75
C SER A 30 -9.48 2.00 -2.43
N GLN A 31 -9.01 1.82 -1.19
CA GLN A 31 -7.67 2.25 -0.79
C GLN A 31 -6.58 1.52 -1.56
N ASN A 32 -6.78 0.22 -1.82
CA ASN A 32 -5.82 -0.57 -2.58
C ASN A 32 -5.66 -0.04 -4.01
N GLU A 33 -6.77 0.29 -4.68
CA GLU A 33 -6.76 0.91 -6.01
C GLU A 33 -6.08 2.28 -6.01
N GLU A 34 -6.34 3.12 -5.01
CA GLU A 34 -5.69 4.44 -4.86
C GLU A 34 -4.19 4.32 -4.62
N ILE A 35 -3.76 3.39 -3.76
CA ILE A 35 -2.35 3.12 -3.47
C ILE A 35 -1.62 2.66 -4.73
N ASP A 36 -2.24 1.80 -5.54
CA ASP A 36 -1.64 1.33 -6.80
C ASP A 36 -1.45 2.48 -7.80
N ALA A 37 -2.44 3.37 -7.92
CA ALA A 37 -2.32 4.56 -8.75
C ALA A 37 -1.17 5.48 -8.29
N ILE A 38 -1.10 5.77 -6.98
CA ILE A 38 -0.04 6.61 -6.40
C ILE A 38 1.34 6.01 -6.67
N ARG A 39 1.49 4.69 -6.52
CA ARG A 39 2.76 3.99 -6.76
C ARG A 39 3.25 4.16 -8.19
N ILE A 40 2.37 3.94 -9.16
CA ILE A 40 2.70 4.10 -10.57
C ILE A 40 3.16 5.55 -10.82
N THR A 41 2.41 6.52 -10.31
CA THR A 41 2.75 7.94 -10.45
C THR A 41 4.08 8.30 -9.79
N VAL A 42 4.38 7.80 -8.58
CA VAL A 42 5.66 8.05 -7.90
C VAL A 42 6.83 7.42 -8.65
N MET A 43 6.66 6.20 -9.16
CA MET A 43 7.70 5.53 -9.96
C MET A 43 7.97 6.29 -11.26
N GLN A 44 6.93 6.76 -11.96
CA GLN A 44 7.06 7.58 -13.16
C GLN A 44 7.79 8.90 -12.87
N HIS A 45 7.41 9.60 -11.79
CA HIS A 45 8.11 10.83 -11.39
C HIS A 45 9.57 10.58 -11.07
N ARG A 46 9.90 9.46 -10.41
CA ARG A 46 11.30 9.10 -10.12
C ARG A 46 12.11 8.89 -11.40
N VAL A 47 11.57 8.15 -12.37
CA VAL A 47 12.23 7.95 -13.67
C VAL A 47 12.43 9.29 -14.40
N ALA A 48 11.42 10.16 -14.41
CA ALA A 48 11.54 11.48 -15.03
C ALA A 48 12.64 12.34 -14.36
N LEU A 49 12.71 12.33 -13.03
CA LEU A 49 13.75 13.02 -12.27
C LEU A 49 15.14 12.43 -12.53
N ASP A 50 15.26 11.11 -12.61
CA ASP A 50 16.53 10.44 -12.93
C ASP A 50 17.02 10.79 -14.34
N ILE A 51 16.11 10.94 -15.31
CA ILE A 51 16.44 11.41 -16.67
C ILE A 51 16.92 12.87 -16.64
N ILE A 52 16.20 13.77 -15.94
CA ILE A 52 16.58 15.18 -15.84
C ILE A 52 17.94 15.34 -15.13
N LEU A 53 18.21 14.50 -14.13
CA LEU A 53 19.43 14.53 -13.33
C LEU A 53 20.52 13.60 -13.86
N ALA A 54 20.35 12.98 -15.03
CA ALA A 54 21.31 12.04 -15.59
C ALA A 54 22.72 12.64 -15.71
N GLU A 55 22.83 13.92 -16.10
CA GLU A 55 24.11 14.64 -16.17
C GLU A 55 24.78 14.86 -14.79
N LYS A 56 24.01 14.81 -13.71
CA LYS A 56 24.49 14.93 -12.33
C LYS A 56 24.68 13.56 -11.65
N GLY A 57 24.54 12.46 -12.40
CA GLY A 57 24.62 11.09 -11.88
C GLY A 57 23.32 10.57 -11.28
N GLY A 58 22.18 11.20 -11.60
CA GLY A 58 20.86 10.83 -11.10
C GLY A 58 20.55 11.38 -9.70
N LEU A 59 19.33 11.10 -9.22
CA LEU A 59 18.83 11.63 -7.95
C LEU A 59 19.75 11.26 -6.76
N CYS A 60 20.29 10.05 -6.76
CA CYS A 60 21.03 9.50 -5.62
C CYS A 60 22.43 10.08 -5.48
N VAL A 61 23.12 10.32 -6.61
CA VAL A 61 24.44 10.96 -6.62
C VAL A 61 24.32 12.44 -6.26
N LEU A 62 23.27 13.12 -6.72
CA LEU A 62 23.03 14.54 -6.40
C LEU A 62 22.96 14.79 -4.88
N PHE A 63 22.30 13.90 -4.15
CA PHE A 63 22.19 14.01 -2.69
C PHE A 63 23.30 13.27 -1.92
N ASN A 64 24.28 12.69 -2.62
CA ASN A 64 25.34 11.87 -2.02
C ASN A 64 24.79 10.77 -1.08
N MET A 65 23.70 10.12 -1.50
CA MET A 65 23.03 9.07 -0.74
C MET A 65 22.93 7.79 -1.58
N THR A 66 22.98 6.64 -0.91
CA THR A 66 22.66 5.35 -1.53
C THR A 66 21.15 5.15 -1.55
N CYS A 67 20.53 5.16 -2.73
CA CYS A 67 19.10 4.85 -2.83
C CYS A 67 18.85 3.36 -3.02
N CYS A 68 18.15 2.77 -2.05
CA CYS A 68 17.51 1.47 -2.20
C CYS A 68 16.02 1.70 -2.48
N THR A 69 15.53 1.12 -3.57
CA THR A 69 14.10 1.16 -3.91
C THR A 69 13.49 -0.18 -3.54
N TYR A 70 12.55 -0.17 -2.63
CA TYR A 70 11.78 -1.35 -2.26
C TYR A 70 10.62 -1.51 -3.23
N ILE A 71 10.65 -2.58 -4.04
CA ILE A 71 9.56 -2.93 -4.94
C ILE A 71 8.90 -4.20 -4.41
N PRO A 72 7.74 -4.08 -3.75
CA PRO A 72 6.99 -5.24 -3.31
C PRO A 72 6.22 -5.88 -4.48
N ASP A 73 6.37 -7.20 -4.65
CA ASP A 73 5.73 -7.96 -5.74
C ASP A 73 4.19 -8.04 -5.59
N ASN A 74 3.66 -8.00 -4.37
CA ASN A 74 2.21 -7.98 -4.11
C ASN A 74 1.85 -7.40 -2.73
N ILE A 75 1.46 -6.13 -2.69
CA ILE A 75 1.18 -5.44 -1.41
C ILE A 75 -0.19 -5.68 -0.82
N HIS A 76 -1.10 -6.22 -1.62
CA HIS A 76 -2.44 -6.53 -1.18
C HIS A 76 -2.55 -7.99 -0.72
N SER A 77 -1.47 -8.77 -0.85
CA SER A 77 -1.40 -10.13 -0.34
C SER A 77 -0.82 -10.21 1.07
N LEU A 78 -1.41 -11.10 1.86
CA LEU A 78 -0.89 -11.49 3.17
C LEU A 78 0.46 -12.23 3.07
N ASN A 79 0.82 -12.71 1.88
CA ASN A 79 2.08 -13.40 1.59
C ASN A 79 3.02 -12.51 0.77
N MET A 80 3.69 -11.57 1.44
CA MET A 80 4.84 -10.88 0.86
C MET A 80 6.06 -11.82 0.88
N THR A 81 6.15 -12.74 -0.08
CA THR A 81 7.25 -13.72 -0.13
C THR A 81 8.48 -13.19 -0.86
N ASN A 82 8.32 -12.21 -1.74
CA ASN A 82 9.40 -11.72 -2.58
C ASN A 82 9.58 -10.21 -2.42
N ILE A 83 10.82 -9.83 -2.08
CA ILE A 83 11.27 -8.46 -1.97
C ILE A 83 12.31 -8.24 -3.05
N ALA A 84 12.01 -7.43 -4.06
CA ALA A 84 13.00 -6.97 -5.01
C ALA A 84 13.55 -5.62 -4.53
N THR A 85 14.78 -5.62 -4.04
CA THR A 85 15.53 -4.38 -3.80
C THR A 85 16.26 -3.99 -5.08
N VAL A 86 15.85 -2.88 -5.71
CA VAL A 86 16.60 -2.31 -6.84
C VAL A 86 17.53 -1.24 -6.30
N GLN A 87 18.84 -1.48 -6.42
CA GLN A 87 19.85 -0.46 -6.16
C GLN A 87 20.02 0.42 -7.40
N MET A 88 19.58 1.67 -7.29
CA MET A 88 19.74 2.67 -8.34
C MET A 88 21.12 3.33 -8.21
N GLN A 89 22.17 2.51 -8.10
CA GLN A 89 23.53 3.00 -7.86
C GLN A 89 24.23 3.54 -9.11
N LYS A 90 23.65 3.33 -10.29
CA LYS A 90 24.11 3.85 -11.57
C LYS A 90 23.04 3.58 -12.62
N LEU A 91 22.14 4.54 -12.80
CA LEU A 91 21.76 4.89 -14.17
C LEU A 91 22.69 6.02 -14.59
#